data_AF-A0A5A7SH58-F1
#
_entry.id   AF-A0A5A7SH58-F1
#
_cell.length_a   1.000
_cell.length_b   1.000
_cell.length_c   1.000
_cell.angle_alpha   90.00
_cell.angle_beta   90.00
_cell.angle_gamma   90.00
#
_symmetry.space_group_name_H-M   'P 1'
#
loop_
_entity.id
_entity.type
_entity.pdbx_description
1 polymer ?
#
loop_
_entity_poly.entity_id
_entity_poly.type
_entity_poly.pdbx_seq_one_letter_code
_entity_poly.pdbx_strand_id
1 'polypeptide(L)'
;MSRRFWPVRVRVGRATVVACAALLIVGTAYGPAKVASALGLHQAPAPAPESVGYLPPPFPVVVKSPTVRLTNLQKVVVNHPIPLTNGAASPPDTIYLRFNEVDLDNLTITELQPRAPQEPLYSFEIANRGSGAETAAIGNKTATTELWGKVNSLKICITAQTLATVVNTYAGVLGGRLDSLLQLIGSIFAPFANSPLGPVGPCVQLTALLPVLEVLIDYGVPLPNVLPVTDLDVNVYALSVATSPDSPSIKLPKAEVRGLP
;
A
#
# COMPACT_ATOMS: atom_id res chain seq x y z
N MET A 1 52.77 -59.80 1.15
CA MET A 1 51.38 -59.34 1.37
C MET A 1 51.19 -57.98 0.72
N SER A 2 50.58 -57.94 -0.46
CA SER A 2 50.34 -56.73 -1.26
C SER A 2 48.83 -56.49 -1.29
N ARG A 3 48.36 -55.40 -0.68
CA ARG A 3 46.95 -54.99 -0.74
C ARG A 3 46.79 -53.89 -1.79
N ARG A 4 46.18 -54.26 -2.92
CA ARG A 4 45.66 -53.32 -3.92
C ARG A 4 44.48 -52.57 -3.33
N PHE A 5 44.53 -51.24 -3.33
CA PHE A 5 43.37 -50.39 -3.08
C PHE A 5 42.74 -49.98 -4.42
N TRP A 6 41.47 -50.31 -4.60
CA TRP A 6 40.61 -49.73 -5.63
C TRP A 6 40.06 -48.38 -5.13
N PRO A 7 40.01 -47.32 -5.94
CA PRO A 7 39.23 -46.15 -5.60
C PRO A 7 37.76 -46.40 -5.94
N VAL A 8 36.90 -46.39 -4.92
CA VAL A 8 35.45 -46.30 -5.05
C VAL A 8 35.12 -44.91 -5.59
N ARG A 9 34.63 -44.82 -6.84
CA ARG A 9 34.05 -43.59 -7.39
C ARG A 9 32.72 -43.33 -6.68
N VAL A 10 32.70 -42.39 -5.74
CA VAL A 10 31.44 -41.87 -5.17
C VAL A 10 30.84 -40.89 -6.18
N ARG A 11 29.71 -41.27 -6.79
CA ARG A 11 28.87 -40.38 -7.60
C ARG A 11 28.24 -39.32 -6.69
N VAL A 12 28.96 -38.23 -6.45
CA VAL A 12 28.40 -36.99 -5.90
C VAL A 12 27.64 -36.31 -7.03
N GLY A 13 26.39 -36.74 -7.25
CA GLY A 13 25.59 -36.28 -8.37
C GLY A 13 24.11 -36.23 -8.01
N ARG A 14 23.58 -35.01 -7.95
CA ARG A 14 22.15 -34.63 -8.06
C ARG A 14 21.28 -34.62 -6.79
N ALA A 15 21.62 -35.32 -5.70
CA ALA A 15 20.77 -35.27 -4.50
C ALA A 15 20.92 -33.96 -3.68
N THR A 16 22.11 -33.37 -3.64
CA THR A 16 22.39 -32.18 -2.81
C THR A 16 21.88 -30.87 -3.42
N VAL A 17 21.72 -30.79 -4.74
CA VAL A 17 21.26 -29.58 -5.43
C VAL A 17 19.73 -29.40 -5.30
N VAL A 18 18.98 -30.50 -5.22
CA VAL A 18 17.52 -30.45 -5.07
C VAL A 18 17.11 -30.07 -3.64
N ALA A 19 17.92 -30.42 -2.63
CA ALA A 19 17.70 -29.97 -1.25
C ALA A 19 17.94 -28.45 -1.07
N CYS A 20 18.92 -27.87 -1.78
CA CYS A 20 19.12 -26.42 -1.79
C CYS A 20 18.03 -25.68 -2.57
N ALA A 21 17.48 -26.27 -3.64
CA ALA A 21 16.37 -25.66 -4.39
C ALA A 21 15.05 -25.67 -3.59
N ALA A 22 14.77 -26.72 -2.81
CA ALA A 22 13.59 -26.76 -1.96
C ALA A 22 13.65 -25.73 -0.81
N LEU A 23 14.83 -25.45 -0.25
CA LEU A 23 15.02 -24.39 0.75
C LEU A 23 14.97 -22.97 0.16
N LEU A 24 15.30 -22.80 -1.12
CA LEU A 24 15.13 -21.52 -1.82
C LEU A 24 13.68 -21.25 -2.27
N ILE A 25 12.84 -22.29 -2.43
CA ILE A 25 11.44 -22.13 -2.86
C ILE A 25 10.48 -22.00 -1.67
N VAL A 26 10.82 -22.51 -0.48
CA VAL A 26 10.01 -22.25 0.73
C VAL A 26 10.22 -20.81 1.26
N GLY A 27 11.25 -20.11 0.80
CA GLY A 27 11.52 -18.71 1.15
C GLY A 27 10.67 -17.65 0.45
N THR A 28 9.88 -18.01 -0.57
CA THR A 28 9.07 -17.04 -1.34
C THR A 28 7.62 -16.93 -0.88
N ALA A 29 7.22 -17.65 0.17
CA ALA A 29 5.85 -17.63 0.70
C ALA A 29 5.70 -16.99 2.09
N TYR A 30 6.78 -16.46 2.67
CA TYR A 30 6.75 -15.76 3.95
C TYR A 30 7.09 -14.29 3.74
N GLY A 31 6.13 -13.42 4.07
CA GLY A 31 6.16 -11.99 3.79
C GLY A 31 7.36 -11.22 4.36
N PRO A 32 7.47 -9.93 4.00
CA PRO A 32 8.62 -9.05 4.28
C PRO A 32 9.00 -8.91 5.76
N ALA A 33 8.13 -9.32 6.70
CA ALA A 33 8.38 -9.29 8.14
C ALA A 33 9.62 -10.08 8.61
N LYS A 34 10.14 -11.06 7.84
CA LYS A 34 11.34 -11.83 8.22
C LYS A 34 12.64 -11.43 7.53
N VAL A 35 12.60 -10.55 6.51
CA VAL A 35 13.83 -9.98 5.94
C VAL A 35 14.45 -8.96 6.90
N ALA A 36 13.64 -8.32 7.75
CA ALA A 36 14.11 -7.49 8.85
C ALA A 36 14.81 -8.31 9.95
N SER A 37 14.37 -9.55 10.20
CA SER A 37 14.94 -10.46 11.21
C SER A 37 16.28 -11.07 10.81
N ALA A 38 16.58 -11.17 9.51
CA ALA A 38 17.85 -11.67 8.99
C ALA A 38 19.02 -10.67 9.13
N LEU A 39 18.75 -9.42 9.53
CA LEU A 39 19.73 -8.34 9.63
C LEU A 39 20.18 -8.04 11.09
N GLY A 40 19.83 -8.89 12.05
CA GLY A 40 20.39 -8.84 13.41
C GLY A 40 20.00 -7.62 14.26
N LEU A 41 19.01 -6.84 13.83
CA LEU A 41 18.51 -5.70 14.61
C LEU A 41 17.65 -6.21 15.76
N HIS A 42 17.93 -5.76 16.99
CA HIS A 42 17.05 -5.98 18.13
C HIS A 42 15.64 -5.50 17.77
N GLN A 43 14.73 -6.44 17.58
CA GLN A 43 13.35 -6.15 17.26
C GLN A 43 12.71 -5.61 18.54
N ALA A 44 12.37 -4.31 18.55
CA ALA A 44 11.21 -3.89 19.32
C ALA A 44 10.07 -4.88 18.99
N PRO A 45 9.30 -5.36 19.99
CA PRO A 45 8.21 -6.29 19.73
C PRO A 45 7.37 -5.72 18.59
N ALA A 46 7.11 -6.54 17.57
CA ALA A 46 6.33 -6.10 16.43
C ALA A 46 5.05 -5.43 16.97
N PRO A 47 4.72 -4.20 16.51
CA PRO A 47 3.51 -3.55 16.96
C PRO A 47 2.33 -4.50 16.77
N ALA A 48 1.39 -4.49 17.72
CA ALA A 48 0.21 -5.32 17.65
C ALA A 48 -0.43 -5.18 16.25
N PRO A 49 -0.88 -6.28 15.62
CA PRO A 49 -1.46 -6.22 14.30
C PRO A 49 -2.63 -5.23 14.30
N GLU A 50 -2.65 -4.34 13.31
CA GLU A 50 -3.70 -3.32 13.19
C GLU A 50 -5.06 -4.02 13.08
N SER A 51 -6.00 -3.67 13.96
CA SER A 51 -7.31 -4.30 14.01
C SER A 51 -8.38 -3.27 13.76
N VAL A 52 -9.39 -3.65 12.97
CA VAL A 52 -10.52 -2.78 12.61
C VAL A 52 -11.42 -2.47 13.81
N GLY A 53 -11.34 -3.24 14.91
CA GLY A 53 -12.17 -3.05 16.10
C GLY A 53 -13.64 -3.47 15.93
N TYR A 54 -14.05 -3.86 14.72
CA TYR A 54 -15.34 -4.44 14.38
C TYR A 54 -15.18 -5.50 13.26
N LEU A 55 -16.23 -6.29 13.01
CA LEU A 55 -16.26 -7.26 11.90
C LEU A 55 -16.97 -6.62 10.68
N PRO A 56 -16.27 -6.35 9.57
CA PRO A 56 -16.88 -5.75 8.38
C PRO A 56 -17.70 -6.76 7.56
N PRO A 57 -18.66 -6.29 6.75
CA PRO A 57 -19.37 -7.13 5.81
C PRO A 57 -18.40 -7.75 4.77
N PRO A 58 -18.76 -8.89 4.17
CA PRO A 58 -17.86 -9.61 3.28
C PRO A 58 -17.72 -8.99 1.88
N PHE A 59 -18.61 -8.04 1.53
CA PHE A 59 -18.62 -7.38 0.23
C PHE A 59 -18.03 -5.98 0.36
N PRO A 60 -16.98 -5.66 -0.40
CA PRO A 60 -16.37 -4.34 -0.35
C PRO A 60 -17.23 -3.32 -1.10
N VAL A 61 -17.03 -2.05 -0.75
CA VAL A 61 -17.51 -0.91 -1.54
C VAL A 61 -16.41 -0.52 -2.52
N VAL A 62 -16.72 -0.42 -3.80
CA VAL A 62 -15.78 0.06 -4.81
C VAL A 62 -15.80 1.58 -4.81
N VAL A 63 -14.62 2.17 -4.66
CA VAL A 63 -14.43 3.62 -4.67
C VAL A 63 -13.51 3.97 -5.83
N LYS A 64 -14.01 4.80 -6.75
CA LYS A 64 -13.25 5.29 -7.91
C LYS A 64 -13.17 6.81 -7.92
N SER A 65 -11.99 7.33 -8.28
CA SER A 65 -11.74 8.76 -8.38
C SER A 65 -10.57 9.03 -9.35
N PRO A 66 -10.75 9.75 -10.46
CA PRO A 66 -9.66 10.08 -11.38
C PRO A 66 -8.52 10.85 -10.73
N THR A 67 -8.82 11.79 -9.84
CA THR A 67 -7.80 12.52 -9.08
C THR A 67 -8.08 12.43 -7.60
N VAL A 68 -7.00 12.33 -6.81
CA VAL A 68 -7.05 12.14 -5.37
C VAL A 68 -5.90 12.91 -4.74
N ARG A 69 -6.14 13.54 -3.59
CA ARG A 69 -5.07 14.15 -2.79
C ARG A 69 -5.08 13.55 -1.41
N LEU A 70 -4.06 12.75 -1.13
CA LEU A 70 -3.87 12.14 0.18
C LEU A 70 -3.08 13.08 1.07
N THR A 71 -3.66 13.46 2.20
CA THR A 71 -3.05 14.38 3.16
C THR A 71 -2.51 13.60 4.36
N ASN A 72 -1.23 13.83 4.66
CA ASN A 72 -0.49 13.26 5.78
C ASN A 72 -0.62 11.73 5.85
N LEU A 73 -0.04 11.01 4.89
CA LEU A 73 0.05 9.55 4.95
C LEU A 73 1.03 9.15 6.06
N GLN A 74 0.50 8.50 7.09
CA GLN A 74 1.22 8.15 8.32
C GLN A 74 1.63 6.69 8.37
N LYS A 75 0.85 5.79 7.76
CA LYS A 75 1.13 4.36 7.79
C LYS A 75 0.63 3.65 6.54
N VAL A 76 1.42 2.70 6.06
CA VAL A 76 1.06 1.75 5.00
C VAL A 76 1.51 0.37 5.47
N VAL A 77 0.61 -0.60 5.45
CA VAL A 77 0.95 -2.01 5.72
C VAL A 77 0.33 -2.86 4.62
N VAL A 78 1.18 -3.61 3.91
CA VAL A 78 0.73 -4.50 2.84
C VAL A 78 0.39 -5.88 3.37
N ASN A 79 -0.38 -6.63 2.59
CA ASN A 79 -0.76 -8.00 2.88
C ASN A 79 -1.37 -8.15 4.28
N HIS A 80 -2.29 -7.24 4.60
CA HIS A 80 -2.96 -7.13 5.89
C HIS A 80 -4.44 -7.51 5.77
N PRO A 81 -4.76 -8.80 5.52
CA PRO A 81 -6.14 -9.25 5.43
C PRO A 81 -6.84 -9.14 6.78
N ILE A 82 -8.13 -8.82 6.74
CA ILE A 82 -8.97 -8.65 7.93
C ILE A 82 -10.09 -9.69 7.98
N PRO A 83 -10.51 -10.12 9.18
CA PRO A 83 -11.64 -11.03 9.33
C PRO A 83 -12.95 -10.33 8.94
N LEU A 84 -13.84 -11.05 8.25
CA LEU A 84 -15.14 -10.58 7.77
C LEU A 84 -16.29 -11.29 8.50
N THR A 85 -17.49 -10.72 8.46
CA THR A 85 -18.66 -11.25 9.19
C THR A 85 -19.12 -12.63 8.74
N ASN A 86 -18.78 -13.07 7.53
CA ASN A 86 -19.07 -14.43 7.04
C ASN A 86 -18.03 -15.48 7.49
N GLY A 87 -17.07 -15.10 8.33
CA GLY A 87 -15.97 -15.97 8.78
C GLY A 87 -14.82 -16.11 7.77
N ALA A 88 -14.92 -15.51 6.58
CA ALA A 88 -13.80 -15.41 5.65
C ALA A 88 -12.85 -14.28 6.05
N ALA A 89 -11.68 -14.24 5.42
CA ALA A 89 -10.79 -13.08 5.45
C ALA A 89 -10.92 -12.28 4.15
N SER A 90 -10.64 -10.99 4.20
CA SER A 90 -10.44 -10.19 2.98
C SER A 90 -9.26 -10.75 2.15
N PRO A 91 -9.14 -10.37 0.86
CA PRO A 91 -8.06 -10.84 0.00
C PRO A 91 -6.67 -10.66 0.64
N PRO A 92 -5.72 -11.58 0.37
CA PRO A 92 -4.40 -11.57 0.99
C PRO A 92 -3.56 -10.33 0.63
N ASP A 93 -3.92 -9.64 -0.45
CA ASP A 93 -3.30 -8.39 -0.93
C ASP A 93 -4.01 -7.13 -0.40
N THR A 94 -4.88 -7.26 0.61
CA THR A 94 -5.49 -6.11 1.30
C THR A 94 -4.38 -5.23 1.90
N ILE A 95 -4.44 -3.93 1.67
CA ILE A 95 -3.55 -2.96 2.30
C ILE A 95 -4.28 -2.23 3.42
N TYR A 96 -3.52 -1.84 4.43
CA TYR A 96 -3.93 -0.92 5.47
C TYR A 96 -3.25 0.43 5.26
N LEU A 97 -4.05 1.50 5.28
CA LEU A 97 -3.59 2.89 5.17
C LEU A 97 -4.05 3.70 6.37
N ARG A 98 -3.14 4.48 6.96
CA ARG A 98 -3.45 5.50 7.97
C ARG A 98 -3.07 6.88 7.43
N PHE A 99 -4.02 7.80 7.37
CA PHE A 99 -3.83 9.16 6.85
C PHE A 99 -4.77 10.14 7.55
N ASN A 100 -4.68 11.44 7.27
CA ASN A 100 -5.58 12.42 7.90
C ASN A 100 -6.84 12.66 7.08
N GLU A 101 -6.65 13.09 5.83
CA GLU A 101 -7.73 13.50 4.94
C GLU A 101 -7.41 12.99 3.53
N VAL A 102 -8.45 12.57 2.80
CA VAL A 102 -8.36 12.28 1.37
C VAL A 102 -9.37 13.15 0.64
N ASP A 103 -8.88 13.98 -0.27
CA ASP A 103 -9.72 14.73 -1.21
C ASP A 103 -9.92 13.87 -2.46
N LEU A 104 -11.16 13.73 -2.90
CA LEU A 104 -11.58 12.94 -4.06
C LEU A 104 -12.18 13.89 -5.10
N ASP A 105 -12.22 13.50 -6.36
CA ASP A 105 -12.67 14.29 -7.52
C ASP A 105 -13.45 13.38 -8.47
N ASN A 106 -14.63 13.80 -8.93
CA ASN A 106 -15.55 12.93 -9.68
C ASN A 106 -15.70 11.54 -9.04
N LEU A 107 -16.06 11.52 -7.75
CA LEU A 107 -16.15 10.32 -6.94
C LEU A 107 -17.28 9.40 -7.41
N THR A 108 -16.95 8.16 -7.75
CA THR A 108 -17.92 7.08 -7.92
C THR A 108 -17.82 6.10 -6.76
N ILE A 109 -18.97 5.80 -6.13
CA ILE A 109 -19.11 4.78 -5.09
C ILE A 109 -20.07 3.72 -5.61
N THR A 110 -19.59 2.48 -5.68
CA THR A 110 -20.40 1.34 -6.15
C THR A 110 -20.43 0.26 -5.09
N GLU A 111 -21.62 -0.09 -4.63
CA GLU A 111 -21.86 -1.29 -3.83
C GLU A 111 -22.05 -2.47 -4.78
N LEU A 112 -21.33 -3.57 -4.53
CA LEU A 112 -21.38 -4.76 -5.37
C LEU A 112 -22.43 -5.76 -4.88
N GLN A 113 -23.03 -6.51 -5.82
CA GLN A 113 -24.00 -7.54 -5.46
C GLN A 113 -23.34 -8.68 -4.66
N PRO A 114 -23.95 -9.10 -3.54
CA PRO A 114 -23.47 -10.23 -2.74
C PRO A 114 -23.25 -11.54 -3.51
N ARG A 115 -24.07 -11.79 -4.52
CA ARG A 115 -24.06 -13.05 -5.30
C ARG A 115 -23.28 -12.93 -6.62
N ALA A 116 -22.95 -11.72 -7.03
CA ALA A 116 -22.19 -11.41 -8.24
C ALA A 116 -21.22 -10.26 -7.92
N PRO A 117 -20.05 -10.52 -7.31
CA PRO A 117 -19.11 -9.51 -6.81
C PRO A 117 -18.43 -8.65 -7.90
N GLN A 118 -18.96 -8.67 -9.13
CA GLN A 118 -18.54 -7.83 -10.25
C GLN A 118 -19.70 -6.99 -10.80
N GLU A 119 -20.93 -7.23 -10.33
CA GLU A 119 -22.12 -6.50 -10.75
C GLU A 119 -22.47 -5.43 -9.71
N PRO A 120 -22.73 -4.19 -10.14
CA PRO A 120 -23.20 -3.15 -9.24
C PRO A 120 -24.59 -3.52 -8.71
N LEU A 121 -24.78 -3.34 -7.40
CA LEU A 121 -26.10 -3.29 -6.77
C LEU A 121 -26.63 -1.86 -6.76
N TYR A 122 -25.78 -0.92 -6.35
CA TYR A 122 -26.05 0.52 -6.37
C TYR A 122 -24.79 1.26 -6.79
N SER A 123 -24.92 2.29 -7.63
CA SER A 123 -23.82 3.17 -7.99
C SER A 123 -24.23 4.63 -7.87
N PHE A 124 -23.42 5.39 -7.15
CA PHE A 124 -23.60 6.83 -6.97
C PHE A 124 -22.39 7.55 -7.55
N GLU A 125 -22.65 8.55 -8.38
CA GLU A 125 -21.64 9.46 -8.89
C GLU A 125 -21.83 10.84 -8.26
N ILE A 126 -20.73 11.40 -7.79
CA ILE A 126 -20.66 12.76 -7.27
C ILE A 126 -19.73 13.53 -8.20
N ALA A 127 -20.32 14.37 -9.06
CA ALA A 127 -19.60 15.25 -9.97
C ALA A 127 -19.00 16.44 -9.19
N ASN A 128 -17.97 16.14 -8.39
CA ASN A 128 -17.31 17.08 -7.50
C ASN A 128 -15.96 17.53 -8.08
N ARG A 129 -15.38 18.61 -7.53
CA ARG A 129 -14.03 19.06 -7.90
C ARG A 129 -13.01 18.75 -6.82
N GLY A 130 -11.84 18.26 -7.20
CA GLY A 130 -10.77 17.82 -6.29
C GLY A 130 -10.08 18.88 -5.42
N SER A 131 -10.61 20.12 -5.31
CA SER A 131 -10.13 21.10 -4.33
C SER A 131 -11.21 22.10 -3.85
N GLY A 132 -11.08 22.56 -2.61
CA GLY A 132 -11.90 23.64 -2.04
C GLY A 132 -13.26 23.18 -1.49
N ALA A 133 -14.26 24.05 -1.55
CA ALA A 133 -15.61 23.80 -1.03
C ALA A 133 -16.42 22.80 -1.89
N GLU A 134 -15.93 22.48 -3.08
CA GLU A 134 -16.56 21.58 -4.05
C GLU A 134 -15.98 20.15 -3.99
N THR A 135 -15.17 19.84 -2.96
CA THR A 135 -14.48 18.57 -2.79
C THR A 135 -15.27 17.58 -1.97
N ALA A 136 -15.30 16.32 -2.41
CA ALA A 136 -15.66 15.19 -1.57
C ALA A 136 -14.41 14.78 -0.77
N ALA A 137 -14.51 14.78 0.56
CA ALA A 137 -13.41 14.43 1.44
C ALA A 137 -13.83 13.41 2.50
N ILE A 138 -12.91 12.49 2.80
CA ILE A 138 -13.01 11.58 3.95
C ILE A 138 -11.89 11.94 4.92
N GLY A 139 -12.22 12.00 6.20
CA GLY A 139 -11.34 12.46 7.25
C GLY A 139 -11.36 13.97 7.46
N ASN A 140 -10.41 14.43 8.26
CA ASN A 140 -10.13 15.85 8.42
C ASN A 140 -8.64 16.04 8.70
N LYS A 141 -8.12 17.26 8.51
CA LYS A 141 -6.69 17.55 8.66
C LYS A 141 -6.11 17.27 10.04
N THR A 142 -6.93 17.08 11.07
CA THR A 142 -6.54 16.92 12.47
C THR A 142 -6.85 15.54 13.06
N ALA A 143 -7.54 14.68 12.32
CA ALA A 143 -8.04 13.40 12.80
C ALA A 143 -7.50 12.26 11.94
N THR A 144 -7.38 11.10 12.55
CA THR A 144 -6.87 9.90 11.89
C THR A 144 -7.98 9.19 11.15
N THR A 145 -7.71 8.87 9.89
CA THR A 145 -8.50 8.00 9.03
C THR A 145 -7.71 6.72 8.78
N GLU A 146 -8.38 5.58 8.94
CA GLU A 146 -7.83 4.25 8.73
C GLU A 146 -8.66 3.51 7.70
N LEU A 147 -8.00 2.99 6.67
CA LEU A 147 -8.64 2.30 5.54
C LEU A 147 -8.02 0.94 5.34
N TRP A 148 -8.87 -0.07 5.18
CA TRP A 148 -8.48 -1.41 4.72
C TRP A 148 -9.13 -1.67 3.38
N GLY A 149 -8.32 -1.88 2.35
CA GLY A 149 -8.83 -2.05 1.00
C GLY A 149 -7.87 -2.79 0.08
N LYS A 150 -8.42 -3.35 -1.00
CA LYS A 150 -7.63 -3.89 -2.11
C LYS A 150 -7.52 -2.82 -3.19
N VAL A 151 -6.30 -2.43 -3.52
CA VAL A 151 -6.01 -1.45 -4.56
C VAL A 151 -5.97 -2.13 -5.92
N ASN A 152 -6.90 -1.79 -6.80
CA ASN A 152 -6.92 -2.27 -8.18
C ASN A 152 -6.08 -1.35 -9.08
N SER A 153 -6.19 -0.04 -8.89
CA SER A 153 -5.32 0.98 -9.49
C SER A 153 -5.14 2.14 -8.52
N LEU A 154 -3.90 2.60 -8.35
CA LEU A 154 -3.58 3.81 -7.59
C LEU A 154 -2.18 4.25 -7.99
N LYS A 155 -2.07 5.41 -8.65
CA LYS A 155 -0.77 5.94 -9.09
C LYS A 155 -0.42 7.17 -8.27
N ILE A 156 0.72 7.16 -7.60
CA ILE A 156 1.26 8.33 -6.89
C ILE A 156 2.13 9.12 -7.85
N CYS A 157 1.85 10.40 -8.01
CA CYS A 157 2.65 11.32 -8.80
C CYS A 157 3.71 11.97 -7.90
N ILE A 158 4.96 11.54 -8.05
CA ILE A 158 6.09 12.03 -7.26
C ILE A 158 7.38 11.91 -8.06
N THR A 159 8.34 12.81 -7.85
CA THR A 159 9.64 12.72 -8.54
C THR A 159 10.64 11.85 -7.78
N ALA A 160 11.55 11.23 -8.53
CA ALA A 160 12.73 10.56 -7.95
C ALA A 160 13.53 11.53 -7.06
N GLN A 161 13.68 12.79 -7.49
CA GLN A 161 14.39 13.82 -6.74
C GLN A 161 13.72 14.12 -5.39
N THR A 162 12.40 14.17 -5.33
CA THR A 162 11.64 14.37 -4.08
C THR A 162 11.96 13.25 -3.09
N LEU A 163 11.84 11.98 -3.52
CA LEU A 163 12.12 10.83 -2.67
C LEU A 163 13.60 10.75 -2.27
N ALA A 164 14.53 10.99 -3.21
CA ALA A 164 15.95 11.02 -2.93
C ALA A 164 16.33 12.13 -1.95
N THR A 165 15.70 13.31 -2.05
CA THR A 165 15.92 14.43 -1.11
C THR A 165 15.44 14.06 0.29
N VAL A 166 14.26 13.45 0.40
CA VAL A 166 13.72 12.96 1.68
C VAL A 166 14.67 11.93 2.28
N VAL A 167 15.05 10.90 1.52
CA VAL A 167 15.98 9.85 1.97
C VAL A 167 17.33 10.42 2.42
N ASN A 168 17.93 11.33 1.65
CA ASN A 168 19.23 11.93 2.00
C ASN A 168 19.14 12.83 3.24
N THR A 169 18.04 13.57 3.41
CA THR A 169 17.82 14.42 4.60
C THR A 169 17.80 13.60 5.89
N TYR A 170 17.29 12.36 5.81
CA TYR A 170 17.18 11.43 6.94
C TYR A 170 18.23 10.31 6.92
N ALA A 171 19.35 10.52 6.21
CA ALA A 171 20.44 9.55 6.09
C ALA A 171 20.93 9.01 7.45
N GLY A 172 21.01 9.88 8.47
CA GLY A 172 21.42 9.47 9.82
C GLY A 172 20.47 8.49 10.51
N VAL A 173 19.17 8.54 10.20
CA VAL A 173 18.15 7.63 10.73
C VAL A 173 18.09 6.33 9.92
N LEU A 174 18.27 6.43 8.60
CA LEU A 174 18.22 5.29 7.68
C LEU A 174 19.51 4.43 7.72
N GLY A 175 20.64 5.01 8.12
CA GLY A 175 21.91 4.30 8.31
C GLY A 175 22.31 3.47 7.09
N GLY A 176 22.62 2.19 7.29
CA GLY A 176 23.04 1.27 6.23
C GLY A 176 21.99 0.94 5.16
N ARG A 177 20.75 1.42 5.29
CA ARG A 177 19.67 1.25 4.28
C ARG A 177 19.73 2.28 3.17
N LEU A 178 20.45 3.39 3.38
CA LEU A 178 20.44 4.56 2.50
C LEU A 178 20.75 4.18 1.04
N ASP A 179 21.85 3.48 0.81
CA ASP A 179 22.29 3.11 -0.55
C ASP A 179 21.28 2.19 -1.24
N SER A 180 20.73 1.21 -0.50
CA SER A 180 19.70 0.31 -1.03
C SER A 180 18.40 1.05 -1.39
N LEU A 181 18.00 2.05 -0.59
CA LEU A 181 16.84 2.88 -0.88
C LEU A 181 17.05 3.77 -2.10
N LEU A 182 18.23 4.39 -2.23
CA LEU A 182 18.57 5.20 -3.40
C LEU A 182 18.63 4.36 -4.67
N GLN A 183 19.15 3.14 -4.61
CA GLN A 183 19.12 2.19 -5.74
C GLN A 183 17.70 1.79 -6.12
N LEU A 184 16.85 1.53 -5.12
CA LEU A 184 15.44 1.17 -5.35
C LEU A 184 14.65 2.35 -5.95
N ILE A 185 14.87 3.57 -5.47
CA ILE A 185 14.30 4.78 -6.10
C ILE A 185 14.79 4.87 -7.55
N GLY A 186 16.09 4.71 -7.79
CA GLY A 186 16.65 4.72 -9.13
C GLY A 186 15.99 3.70 -10.07
N SER A 187 15.75 2.47 -9.60
CA SER A 187 15.14 1.42 -10.42
C SER A 187 13.66 1.66 -10.71
N ILE A 188 12.89 2.16 -9.74
CA ILE A 188 11.47 2.50 -9.91
C ILE A 188 11.30 3.61 -10.95
N PHE A 189 12.19 4.61 -10.94
CA PHE A 189 12.08 5.78 -11.81
C PHE A 189 12.85 5.67 -13.13
N ALA A 190 13.71 4.66 -13.31
CA ALA A 190 14.46 4.44 -14.55
C ALA A 190 13.60 4.45 -15.82
N PRO A 191 12.39 3.85 -15.86
CA PRO A 191 11.52 3.90 -17.04
C PRO A 191 11.07 5.31 -17.44
N PHE A 192 11.12 6.27 -16.50
CA PHE A 192 10.64 7.64 -16.68
C PHE A 192 11.76 8.65 -16.92
N ALA A 193 13.03 8.21 -17.00
CA ALA A 193 14.20 9.09 -17.12
C ALA A 193 14.14 10.04 -18.33
N ASN A 194 13.44 9.65 -19.40
CA ASN A 194 13.29 10.42 -20.64
C ASN A 194 11.86 10.91 -20.88
N SER A 195 10.96 10.76 -19.89
CA SER A 195 9.58 11.20 -20.02
C SER A 195 9.46 12.71 -19.77
N PRO A 196 8.55 13.44 -20.45
CA PRO A 196 8.26 14.82 -20.11
C PRO A 196 7.74 14.87 -18.67
N LEU A 197 8.52 15.42 -17.75
CA LEU A 197 8.12 15.56 -16.36
C LEU A 197 7.29 16.82 -16.21
N GLY A 198 6.01 16.66 -15.86
CA GLY A 198 5.20 17.75 -15.34
C GLY A 198 5.70 18.20 -13.95
N PRO A 199 5.14 19.30 -13.40
CA PRO A 199 5.56 19.84 -12.10
C PRO A 199 5.39 18.87 -10.92
N VAL A 200 4.56 17.83 -11.08
CA VAL A 200 4.28 16.80 -10.06
C VAL A 200 5.06 15.49 -10.27
N GLY A 201 5.90 15.40 -11.31
CA GLY A 201 6.64 14.19 -11.66
C GLY A 201 5.80 13.12 -12.38
N PRO A 202 6.38 11.94 -12.65
CA PRO A 202 5.66 10.82 -13.24
C PRO A 202 4.74 10.16 -12.20
N CYS A 203 3.63 9.59 -12.66
CA CYS A 203 2.69 8.86 -11.81
C CYS A 203 3.02 7.36 -11.83
N VAL A 204 3.48 6.85 -10.68
CA VAL A 204 3.97 5.47 -10.50
C VAL A 204 2.93 4.68 -9.72
N GLN A 205 2.69 3.43 -10.11
CA GLN A 205 1.79 2.54 -9.36
C GLN A 205 2.25 2.42 -7.91
N LEU A 206 1.31 2.53 -6.97
CA LEU A 206 1.58 2.42 -5.52
C LEU A 206 2.39 1.16 -5.22
N THR A 207 2.03 0.03 -5.84
CA THR A 207 2.67 -1.27 -5.63
C THR A 207 4.18 -1.26 -5.88
N ALA A 208 4.66 -0.47 -6.85
CA ALA A 208 6.08 -0.31 -7.09
C ALA A 208 6.76 0.57 -6.02
N LEU A 209 6.03 1.51 -5.42
CA LEU A 209 6.52 2.42 -4.38
C LEU A 209 6.44 1.83 -2.97
N LEU A 210 5.60 0.81 -2.72
CA LEU A 210 5.37 0.22 -1.39
C LEU A 210 6.68 -0.10 -0.65
N PRO A 211 7.69 -0.76 -1.24
CA PRO A 211 8.89 -1.12 -0.49
C PRO A 211 9.74 0.11 -0.07
N VAL A 212 9.61 1.24 -0.78
CA VAL A 212 10.23 2.51 -0.36
C VAL A 212 9.39 3.17 0.73
N LEU A 213 8.07 3.26 0.53
CA LEU A 213 7.16 3.94 1.45
C LEU A 213 7.11 3.27 2.83
N GLU A 214 7.09 1.93 2.88
CA GLU A 214 7.13 1.18 4.13
C GLU A 214 8.38 1.50 4.95
N VAL A 215 9.56 1.48 4.33
CA VAL A 215 10.82 1.78 5.03
C VAL A 215 10.85 3.24 5.51
N LEU A 216 10.38 4.19 4.70
CA LEU A 216 10.33 5.59 5.12
C LEU A 216 9.43 5.78 6.34
N ILE A 217 8.23 5.20 6.30
CA ILE A 217 7.24 5.28 7.37
C ILE A 217 7.74 4.60 8.66
N ASP A 218 8.29 3.39 8.56
CA ASP A 218 8.75 2.61 9.72
C ASP A 218 9.90 3.29 10.45
N TYR A 219 10.73 4.06 9.74
CA TYR A 219 11.84 4.84 10.30
C TYR A 219 11.43 6.27 10.68
N GLY A 220 10.13 6.59 10.63
CA GLY A 220 9.60 7.91 11.01
C GLY A 220 10.02 9.04 10.07
N VAL A 221 10.41 8.71 8.83
CA VAL A 221 10.75 9.71 7.81
C VAL A 221 9.44 10.28 7.24
N PRO A 222 9.19 11.60 7.40
CA PRO A 222 7.96 12.21 6.93
C PRO A 222 7.91 12.20 5.40
N LEU A 223 6.82 11.67 4.86
CA LEU A 223 6.47 11.82 3.45
C LEU A 223 5.99 13.25 3.16
N PRO A 224 6.00 13.69 1.89
CA PRO A 224 5.35 14.94 1.52
C PRO A 224 3.92 15.00 2.06
N ASN A 225 3.58 16.11 2.71
CA ASN A 225 2.30 16.27 3.41
C ASN A 225 1.08 16.08 2.48
N VAL A 226 1.25 16.35 1.19
CA VAL A 226 0.23 16.10 0.17
C VAL A 226 0.84 15.22 -0.91
N LEU A 227 0.24 14.05 -1.13
CA LEU A 227 0.58 13.15 -2.22
C LEU A 227 -0.51 13.23 -3.29
N PRO A 228 -0.21 13.78 -4.48
CA PRO A 228 -1.14 13.72 -5.59
C PRO A 228 -1.20 12.29 -6.11
N VAL A 229 -2.42 11.78 -6.23
CA VAL A 229 -2.75 10.43 -6.65
C VAL A 229 -3.70 10.52 -7.85
N THR A 230 -3.53 9.61 -8.79
CA THR A 230 -4.37 9.50 -9.98
C THR A 230 -4.90 8.08 -10.13
N ASP A 231 -6.05 7.97 -10.80
CA ASP A 231 -6.64 6.70 -11.19
C ASP A 231 -6.91 5.78 -9.98
N LEU A 232 -7.56 6.34 -8.95
CA LEU A 232 -7.96 5.58 -7.77
C LEU A 232 -9.06 4.60 -8.15
N ASP A 233 -8.81 3.32 -7.90
CA ASP A 233 -9.78 2.23 -7.95
C ASP A 233 -9.46 1.29 -6.78
N VAL A 234 -10.28 1.36 -5.72
CA VAL A 234 -10.07 0.62 -4.47
C VAL A 234 -11.34 -0.07 -4.04
N ASN A 235 -11.22 -1.35 -3.70
CA ASN A 235 -12.26 -2.11 -3.02
C ASN A 235 -12.07 -1.95 -1.51
N VAL A 236 -12.89 -1.13 -0.88
CA VAL A 236 -12.82 -0.81 0.56
C VAL A 236 -13.59 -1.85 1.36
N TYR A 237 -12.91 -2.55 2.27
CA TYR A 237 -13.51 -3.51 3.19
C TYR A 237 -13.82 -2.90 4.55
N ALA A 238 -12.98 -1.98 5.02
CA ALA A 238 -13.22 -1.25 6.26
C ALA A 238 -12.70 0.19 6.16
N LEU A 239 -13.41 1.09 6.81
CA LEU A 239 -13.05 2.50 6.93
C LEU A 239 -13.41 2.94 8.34
N SER A 240 -12.41 3.42 9.08
CA SER A 240 -12.59 4.05 10.39
C SER A 240 -12.13 5.50 10.27
N VAL A 241 -12.99 6.44 10.68
CA VAL A 241 -12.67 7.86 10.68
C VAL A 241 -12.86 8.38 12.09
N ALA A 242 -11.78 8.83 12.71
CA ALA A 242 -11.88 9.50 14.00
C ALA A 242 -12.65 10.82 13.82
N THR A 243 -13.74 11.00 14.56
CA THR A 243 -14.50 12.25 14.59
C THR A 243 -13.99 13.13 15.72
N SER A 244 -13.78 14.41 15.43
CA SER A 244 -13.74 15.45 16.47
C SER A 244 -15.16 16.00 16.62
N PRO A 245 -15.63 16.36 17.84
CA PRO A 245 -16.98 16.88 18.08
C PRO A 245 -17.40 18.01 17.12
N ASP A 246 -16.43 18.79 16.63
CA ASP A 246 -16.67 19.99 15.81
C ASP A 246 -16.22 19.84 14.35
N SER A 247 -15.94 18.63 13.85
CA SER A 247 -15.46 18.44 12.47
C SER A 247 -16.08 17.22 11.78
N PRO A 248 -16.81 17.41 10.66
CA PRO A 248 -17.37 16.30 9.91
C PRO A 248 -16.24 15.41 9.38
N SER A 249 -16.38 14.10 9.61
CA SER A 249 -15.48 13.04 9.13
C SER A 249 -15.70 12.70 7.65
N ILE A 250 -16.83 13.09 7.09
CA ILE A 250 -17.15 12.94 5.68
C ILE A 250 -17.73 14.28 5.22
N LYS A 251 -17.12 14.87 4.21
CA LYS A 251 -17.59 16.08 3.55
C LYS A 251 -17.97 15.72 2.14
N LEU A 252 -19.24 15.90 1.80
CA LEU A 252 -19.70 15.80 0.42
C LEU A 252 -20.02 17.21 -0.07
N PRO A 253 -19.66 17.56 -1.31
CA PRO A 253 -20.04 18.84 -1.89
C PRO A 253 -21.57 18.95 -2.00
N LYS A 254 -22.09 20.17 -2.17
CA LYS A 254 -23.46 20.38 -2.66
C LYS A 254 -23.59 20.07 -4.17
N ALA A 255 -22.94 19.03 -4.65
CA ALA A 255 -23.04 18.60 -6.05
C ALA A 255 -24.30 17.76 -6.26
N GLU A 256 -24.80 17.69 -7.50
CA GLU A 256 -25.86 16.75 -7.87
C GLU A 256 -25.37 15.32 -7.65
N VAL A 257 -26.00 14.61 -6.71
CA VAL A 257 -25.83 13.16 -6.58
C VAL A 257 -26.68 12.52 -7.67
N ARG A 258 -26.02 11.84 -8.62
CA ARG A 258 -26.73 11.07 -9.65
C ARG A 258 -26.67 9.59 -9.26
N GLY A 259 -27.83 9.04 -8.91
CA GLY A 259 -28.00 7.60 -8.81
C GLY A 259 -28.14 7.02 -10.21
N LEU A 260 -27.33 6.02 -10.54
CA LEU A 260 -27.58 5.19 -11.70
C LEU A 260 -28.43 3.98 -11.25
N PRO A 261 -29.50 3.63 -11.99
CA PRO A 261 -30.35 2.49 -11.67
C PRO A 261 -29.60 1.16 -11.82
#